data_AF-A0A820BQQ3-F1
#
_entry.id   AF-A0A820BQQ3-F1
#
_cell.length_a   1.000
_cell.length_b   1.000
_cell.length_c   1.000
_cell.angle_alpha   90.00
_cell.angle_beta   90.00
_cell.angle_gamma   90.00
#
_symmetry.space_group_name_H-M   'P 1'
#
loop_
_entity.id
_entity.type
_entity.pdbx_description
1 polymer ?
#
loop_
_entity_poly.entity_id
_entity_poly.type
_entity_poly.pdbx_seq_one_letter_code
_entity_poly.pdbx_strand_id
1 'polypeptide(L)'
;MEASRSCLVTISILIGLFVLISIALNSIILIIITRGSNQLKNINNTEELKLINQISLNLSLIESIDINELMKHLQEFNHIATMENGSRSINTKGFKRTIDYIADYLSTNTNYYIKRTPFSVRQFKLGNNPILFTSIANTIINRTYSNDLSKGEFSHVEYSTDINLKDFINITLIPNFGCSEKDWLTAKPSPNGRIALVKHGACDFFLKPILASHYHVKGLLLYNISRSSNCNDSLPTSLGPFNTLPTLSISSNLAQELIESLNNSATNTGVRFIIDVLKTEPYSVENICADTPIGDITQTIIIGSHSDSILNGPGINDNGSGSAANLALAVALFRTSMYRNLKYRIRFCWWGAEELGLIGSFVYVTQATTSIIIGERFHDHLLYLNLDMLASPNYMFGIYDLDTIINGTLTKNIFASKKITTLFRNWFNDQNLPWDNVNLTTAISDYLPFLIGNMPVGGVFSGADGIKTKEQCDRYASYLGPDPYCMPNIAFDQCYHKSCDTIWNINKFAYEKLTKAIAYALEYFIHMDNLKEWLYSVEENQNLTSHYKK
;
A
#
# COMPACT_ATOMS: atom_id res chain seq x y z
N MET A 1 -50.38 28.88 -55.19
CA MET A 1 -50.88 27.77 -54.34
C MET A 1 -50.51 26.37 -54.87
N GLU A 2 -49.64 26.25 -55.88
CA GLU A 2 -49.17 24.94 -56.39
C GLU A 2 -47.74 24.56 -55.93
N ALA A 3 -46.93 25.52 -55.47
CA ALA A 3 -45.56 25.23 -55.00
C ALA A 3 -45.49 24.62 -53.58
N SER A 4 -46.51 24.79 -52.74
CA SER A 4 -46.52 24.24 -51.36
C SER A 4 -47.07 22.82 -51.25
N ARG A 5 -47.78 22.31 -52.27
CA ARG A 5 -48.25 20.92 -52.31
C ARG A 5 -47.19 19.93 -52.80
N SER A 6 -46.20 20.38 -53.59
CA SER A 6 -45.12 19.53 -54.10
C SER A 6 -44.10 19.13 -53.01
N CYS A 7 -43.87 20.00 -52.02
CA CYS A 7 -42.87 19.79 -50.96
C CYS A 7 -43.36 18.84 -49.84
N LEU A 8 -44.66 18.86 -49.53
CA LEU A 8 -45.26 17.97 -48.51
C LEU A 8 -45.39 16.52 -48.98
N VAL A 9 -45.59 16.31 -50.29
CA VAL A 9 -45.67 14.96 -50.88
C VAL A 9 -44.28 14.30 -50.95
N THR A 10 -43.22 15.07 -51.25
CA THR A 10 -41.83 14.55 -51.26
C THR A 10 -41.31 14.21 -49.86
N ILE A 11 -41.62 14.99 -48.84
CA ILE A 11 -41.22 14.71 -47.44
C ILE A 11 -41.94 13.46 -46.89
N SER A 12 -43.23 13.28 -47.21
CA SER A 12 -44.00 12.10 -46.78
C SER A 12 -43.52 10.80 -47.45
N ILE A 13 -43.10 10.88 -48.72
CA ILE A 13 -42.50 9.74 -49.44
C ILE A 13 -41.12 9.40 -48.87
N LEU A 14 -40.28 10.39 -48.53
CA LEU A 14 -38.96 10.15 -47.92
C LEU A 14 -39.06 9.54 -46.51
N ILE A 15 -40.02 9.99 -45.68
CA ILE A 15 -40.26 9.42 -44.35
C ILE A 15 -40.79 7.98 -44.47
N GLY A 16 -41.71 7.72 -45.40
CA GLY A 16 -42.20 6.37 -45.69
C GLY A 16 -41.10 5.42 -46.17
N LEU A 17 -40.19 5.91 -47.03
CA LEU A 17 -39.03 5.14 -47.49
C LEU A 17 -38.05 4.84 -46.35
N PHE A 18 -37.79 5.79 -45.46
CA PHE A 18 -36.92 5.60 -44.30
C PHE A 18 -37.49 4.58 -43.29
N VAL A 19 -38.81 4.63 -43.04
CA VAL A 19 -39.48 3.66 -42.15
C VAL A 19 -39.47 2.26 -42.77
N LEU A 20 -39.71 2.13 -44.08
CA LEU A 20 -39.64 0.83 -44.77
C LEU A 20 -38.22 0.25 -44.80
N ILE A 21 -37.19 1.08 -45.01
CA ILE A 21 -35.78 0.68 -44.94
C ILE A 21 -35.40 0.27 -43.51
N SER A 22 -35.87 0.98 -42.49
CA SER A 22 -35.60 0.66 -41.08
C SER A 22 -36.29 -0.66 -40.65
N ILE A 23 -37.51 -0.92 -41.11
CA ILE A 23 -38.21 -2.19 -40.88
C ILE A 23 -37.52 -3.34 -41.64
N ALA A 24 -37.08 -3.12 -42.88
CA ALA A 24 -36.34 -4.12 -43.65
C ALA A 24 -34.97 -4.45 -43.02
N LEU A 25 -34.21 -3.44 -42.56
CA LEU A 25 -32.94 -3.65 -41.85
C LEU A 25 -33.14 -4.38 -40.51
N ASN A 26 -34.14 -4.00 -39.72
CA ASN A 26 -34.45 -4.70 -38.47
C ASN A 26 -34.90 -6.14 -38.72
N SER A 27 -35.63 -6.41 -39.80
CA SER A 27 -36.04 -7.77 -40.19
C SER A 27 -34.85 -8.62 -40.66
N ILE A 28 -33.89 -8.02 -41.39
CA ILE A 28 -32.65 -8.70 -41.81
C ILE A 28 -31.75 -8.97 -40.61
N ILE A 29 -31.62 -8.04 -39.67
CA ILE A 29 -30.88 -8.23 -38.41
C ILE A 29 -31.55 -9.34 -37.58
N LEU A 30 -32.88 -9.38 -37.48
CA LEU A 30 -33.58 -10.44 -36.77
C LEU A 30 -33.43 -11.81 -37.46
N ILE A 31 -33.38 -11.87 -38.80
CA ILE A 31 -33.10 -13.08 -39.59
C ILE A 31 -31.64 -13.52 -39.43
N ILE A 32 -30.68 -12.59 -39.35
CA ILE A 32 -29.26 -12.89 -39.08
C ILE A 32 -29.08 -13.39 -37.64
N ILE A 33 -29.79 -12.81 -36.66
CA ILE A 33 -29.79 -13.25 -35.27
C ILE A 33 -30.47 -14.62 -35.14
N THR A 34 -31.58 -14.89 -35.84
CA THR A 34 -32.24 -16.21 -35.81
C THR A 34 -31.50 -17.27 -36.62
N ARG A 35 -30.87 -16.94 -37.75
CA ARG A 35 -29.98 -17.86 -38.49
C ARG A 35 -28.66 -18.11 -37.75
N GLY A 36 -28.08 -17.08 -37.13
CA GLY A 36 -26.91 -17.20 -36.26
C GLY A 36 -27.22 -18.02 -35.00
N SER A 37 -28.38 -17.80 -34.38
CA SER A 37 -28.84 -18.58 -33.22
C SER A 37 -29.18 -20.03 -33.57
N ASN A 38 -29.67 -20.31 -34.78
CA ASN A 38 -29.93 -21.68 -35.25
C ASN A 38 -28.68 -22.39 -35.79
N GLN A 39 -27.65 -21.68 -36.24
CA GLN A 39 -26.32 -22.28 -36.52
C GLN A 39 -25.49 -22.49 -35.24
N LEU A 40 -25.68 -21.66 -34.20
CA LEU A 40 -25.03 -21.82 -32.89
C LEU A 40 -25.70 -22.86 -31.99
N LYS A 41 -26.95 -23.28 -32.28
CA LYS A 41 -27.66 -24.29 -31.48
C LYS A 41 -27.33 -25.75 -31.82
N ASN A 42 -26.55 -26.00 -32.88
CA ASN A 42 -26.21 -27.35 -33.34
C ASN A 42 -24.70 -27.65 -33.39
N ILE A 43 -23.86 -26.81 -32.77
CA ILE A 43 -22.46 -27.18 -32.51
C ILE A 43 -22.47 -27.90 -31.16
N ASN A 44 -22.17 -29.20 -31.18
CA ASN A 44 -22.01 -30.02 -29.98
C ASN A 44 -20.97 -29.38 -29.06
N ASN A 45 -21.47 -28.72 -28.02
CA ASN A 45 -20.77 -27.89 -27.04
C ASN A 45 -19.88 -28.69 -26.06
N THR A 46 -19.34 -29.83 -26.50
CA THR A 46 -18.51 -30.70 -25.66
C THR A 46 -17.06 -30.77 -26.11
N GLU A 47 -16.76 -30.59 -27.40
CA GLU A 47 -15.38 -30.64 -27.89
C GLU A 47 -14.70 -29.27 -27.86
N GLU A 48 -15.36 -28.18 -28.25
CA GLU A 48 -14.78 -26.83 -28.12
C GLU A 48 -14.67 -26.38 -26.66
N LEU A 49 -15.62 -26.72 -25.78
CA LEU A 49 -15.52 -26.48 -24.34
C LEU A 49 -14.46 -27.37 -23.68
N LYS A 50 -14.25 -28.60 -24.17
CA LYS A 50 -13.10 -29.44 -23.76
C LYS A 50 -11.79 -28.89 -24.31
N LEU A 51 -11.78 -28.31 -25.51
CA LEU A 51 -10.59 -27.74 -26.13
C LEU A 51 -10.22 -26.42 -25.46
N ILE A 52 -11.18 -25.55 -25.13
CA ILE A 52 -10.98 -24.33 -24.34
C ILE A 52 -10.57 -24.67 -22.90
N ASN A 53 -11.20 -25.68 -22.27
CA ASN A 53 -10.74 -26.19 -20.98
C ASN A 53 -9.38 -26.90 -21.06
N GLN A 54 -9.03 -27.58 -22.15
CA GLN A 54 -7.71 -28.21 -22.35
C GLN A 54 -6.63 -27.17 -22.66
N ILE A 55 -6.95 -26.13 -23.43
CA ILE A 55 -6.07 -25.00 -23.73
C ILE A 55 -5.82 -24.19 -22.45
N SER A 56 -6.80 -24.10 -21.52
CA SER A 56 -6.64 -23.43 -20.23
C SER A 56 -5.97 -24.28 -19.13
N LEU A 57 -5.44 -25.47 -19.43
CA LEU A 57 -4.87 -26.38 -18.41
C LEU A 57 -3.33 -26.47 -18.40
N ASN A 58 -2.63 -25.80 -19.31
CA ASN A 58 -1.16 -25.89 -19.42
C ASN A 58 -0.39 -24.57 -19.31
N LEU A 59 -1.07 -23.44 -19.10
CA LEU A 59 -0.37 -22.18 -18.85
C LEU A 59 0.22 -22.15 -17.44
N SER A 60 1.43 -21.64 -17.33
CA SER A 60 2.03 -21.23 -16.04
C SER A 60 1.17 -20.15 -15.38
N LEU A 61 1.36 -19.92 -14.08
CA LEU A 61 0.69 -18.83 -13.37
C LEU A 61 1.14 -17.48 -13.94
N ILE A 62 2.40 -17.39 -14.36
CA ILE A 62 3.00 -16.19 -14.98
C ILE A 62 2.30 -15.85 -16.29
N GLU A 63 2.10 -16.83 -17.17
CA GLU A 63 1.40 -16.65 -18.46
C GLU A 63 -0.08 -16.36 -18.28
N SER A 64 -0.67 -16.76 -17.15
CA SER A 64 -2.08 -16.51 -16.81
C SER A 64 -2.35 -15.07 -16.35
N ILE A 65 -1.30 -14.26 -16.09
CA ILE A 65 -1.45 -12.84 -15.75
C ILE A 65 -1.71 -12.01 -17.02
N ASP A 66 -2.92 -11.46 -17.13
CA ASP A 66 -3.37 -10.56 -18.18
C ASP A 66 -3.61 -9.15 -17.64
N ILE A 67 -2.98 -8.16 -18.27
CA ILE A 67 -3.16 -6.75 -17.96
C ILE A 67 -4.61 -6.28 -18.09
N ASN A 68 -5.43 -6.89 -18.95
CA ASN A 68 -6.84 -6.52 -19.09
C ASN A 68 -7.65 -6.90 -17.85
N GLU A 69 -7.43 -8.09 -17.27
CA GLU A 69 -8.08 -8.48 -16.02
C GLU A 69 -7.58 -7.63 -14.84
N LEU A 70 -6.29 -7.31 -14.81
CA LEU A 70 -5.74 -6.38 -13.80
C LEU A 70 -6.40 -4.99 -13.88
N MET A 71 -6.54 -4.44 -15.09
CA MET A 71 -7.17 -3.13 -15.30
C MET A 71 -8.67 -3.14 -15.03
N LYS A 72 -9.36 -4.24 -15.29
CA LYS A 72 -10.79 -4.41 -14.97
C LYS A 72 -11.05 -4.28 -13.47
N HIS A 73 -10.22 -4.91 -12.63
CA HIS A 73 -10.34 -4.76 -11.18
C HIS A 73 -10.02 -3.34 -10.71
N LEU A 74 -8.99 -2.70 -11.27
CA LEU A 74 -8.67 -1.30 -10.98
C LEU A 74 -9.78 -0.32 -11.39
N GLN A 75 -10.42 -0.56 -12.53
CA GLN A 75 -11.56 0.25 -12.99
C GLN A 75 -12.73 0.16 -12.02
N GLU A 76 -13.00 -1.02 -11.47
CA GLU A 76 -14.05 -1.19 -10.46
C GLU A 76 -13.69 -0.47 -9.15
N PHE A 77 -12.45 -0.58 -8.67
CA PHE A 77 -12.02 0.20 -7.50
C PHE A 77 -12.11 1.71 -7.75
N ASN A 78 -11.73 2.19 -8.93
CA ASN A 78 -11.90 3.60 -9.31
C ASN A 78 -13.37 4.01 -9.37
N HIS A 79 -14.25 3.14 -9.87
CA HIS A 79 -15.69 3.36 -9.87
C HIS A 79 -16.25 3.47 -8.45
N ILE A 80 -15.90 2.53 -7.57
CA ILE A 80 -16.27 2.52 -6.15
C ILE A 80 -15.82 3.81 -5.46
N ALA A 81 -14.56 4.22 -5.66
CA ALA A 81 -14.05 5.47 -5.11
C ALA A 81 -14.85 6.67 -5.61
N THR A 82 -15.11 6.74 -6.92
CA THR A 82 -15.87 7.84 -7.55
C THR A 82 -17.30 7.93 -7.00
N MET A 83 -17.95 6.81 -6.74
CA MET A 83 -19.30 6.78 -6.15
C MET A 83 -19.34 7.30 -4.71
N GLU A 84 -18.22 7.25 -3.99
CA GLU A 84 -18.13 7.52 -2.56
C GLU A 84 -17.15 8.68 -2.29
N ASN A 85 -17.37 9.81 -2.99
CA ASN A 85 -16.62 11.07 -2.86
C ASN A 85 -15.11 10.99 -3.16
N GLY A 86 -14.71 10.07 -4.04
CA GLY A 86 -13.33 9.94 -4.49
C GLY A 86 -12.42 9.21 -3.50
N SER A 87 -12.96 8.33 -2.64
CA SER A 87 -12.15 7.61 -1.65
C SER A 87 -12.66 6.20 -1.36
N ARG A 88 -11.74 5.31 -1.01
CA ARG A 88 -11.99 3.96 -0.47
C ARG A 88 -11.51 3.85 0.99
N SER A 89 -11.38 4.99 1.68
CA SER A 89 -10.93 5.03 3.07
C SER A 89 -11.90 4.31 4.01
N ILE A 90 -11.35 3.66 5.03
CA ILE A 90 -12.03 2.77 5.99
C ILE A 90 -13.26 3.35 6.71
N ASN A 91 -13.39 4.66 6.79
CA ASN A 91 -14.55 5.33 7.39
C ASN A 91 -15.65 5.70 6.35
N THR A 92 -15.50 5.23 5.11
CA THR A 92 -16.43 5.49 4.00
C THR A 92 -17.18 4.23 3.57
N LYS A 93 -18.27 4.41 2.82
CA LYS A 93 -18.92 3.29 2.11
C LYS A 93 -18.04 2.73 0.99
N GLY A 94 -17.06 3.50 0.49
CA GLY A 94 -16.12 3.09 -0.55
C GLY A 94 -15.28 1.90 -0.09
N PHE A 95 -14.80 1.92 1.16
CA PHE A 95 -14.11 0.78 1.74
C PHE A 95 -15.00 -0.46 1.78
N LYS A 96 -16.23 -0.31 2.31
CA LYS A 96 -17.19 -1.41 2.39
C LYS A 96 -17.51 -2.02 1.02
N ARG A 97 -17.71 -1.20 -0.01
CA ARG A 97 -17.94 -1.70 -1.38
C ARG A 97 -16.71 -2.40 -1.96
N THR A 98 -15.51 -1.93 -1.63
CA THR A 98 -14.25 -2.55 -2.09
C THR A 98 -14.13 -3.98 -1.57
N ILE A 99 -14.29 -4.17 -0.26
CA ILE A 99 -14.22 -5.48 0.39
C ILE A 99 -15.41 -6.39 0.03
N ASP A 100 -16.61 -5.82 -0.23
CA ASP A 100 -17.76 -6.56 -0.75
C ASP A 100 -17.46 -7.08 -2.16
N TYR A 101 -16.93 -6.23 -3.06
CA TYR A 101 -16.54 -6.63 -4.41
C TYR A 101 -15.48 -7.75 -4.41
N ILE A 102 -14.43 -7.64 -3.59
CA ILE A 102 -13.40 -8.67 -3.48
C ILE A 102 -14.02 -10.00 -3.04
N ALA A 103 -14.84 -9.98 -1.98
CA ALA A 103 -15.51 -11.18 -1.45
C ALA A 103 -16.42 -11.84 -2.48
N ASP A 104 -17.27 -11.04 -3.14
CA ASP A 104 -18.25 -11.52 -4.11
C ASP A 104 -17.56 -12.06 -5.37
N TYR A 105 -16.51 -11.39 -5.84
CA TYR A 105 -15.76 -11.84 -7.01
C TYR A 105 -15.05 -13.17 -6.73
N LEU A 106 -14.39 -13.31 -5.57
CA LEU A 106 -13.75 -14.57 -5.18
C LEU A 106 -14.78 -15.70 -5.00
N SER A 107 -15.91 -15.43 -4.35
CA SER A 107 -16.98 -16.41 -4.13
C SER A 107 -17.56 -16.91 -5.46
N THR A 108 -17.64 -16.03 -6.45
CA THR A 108 -18.20 -16.34 -7.78
C THR A 108 -17.20 -17.08 -8.68
N ASN A 109 -15.90 -16.77 -8.56
CA ASN A 109 -14.89 -17.21 -9.53
C ASN A 109 -13.91 -18.26 -8.99
N THR A 110 -14.01 -18.62 -7.71
CA THR A 110 -13.15 -19.61 -7.05
C THR A 110 -13.98 -20.48 -6.10
N ASN A 111 -13.33 -21.45 -5.44
CA ASN A 111 -13.89 -22.21 -4.33
C ASN A 111 -13.16 -21.92 -2.99
N TYR A 112 -12.52 -20.75 -2.89
CA TYR A 112 -11.72 -20.42 -1.72
C TYR A 112 -12.59 -20.19 -0.48
N TYR A 113 -12.05 -20.52 0.69
CA TYR A 113 -12.69 -20.21 1.96
C TYR A 113 -12.44 -18.74 2.31
N ILE A 114 -13.47 -17.91 2.15
CA ILE A 114 -13.40 -16.47 2.40
C ILE A 114 -13.75 -16.18 3.85
N LYS A 115 -12.82 -15.56 4.57
CA LYS A 115 -12.95 -15.15 5.97
C LYS A 115 -12.85 -13.64 6.06
N ARG A 116 -13.91 -13.03 6.61
CA ARG A 116 -13.90 -11.63 7.05
C ARG A 116 -13.62 -11.57 8.54
N THR A 117 -12.66 -10.74 8.92
CA THR A 117 -12.25 -10.60 10.31
C THR A 117 -12.38 -9.14 10.72
N PRO A 118 -13.44 -8.76 11.47
CA PRO A 118 -13.61 -7.41 11.95
C PRO A 118 -12.63 -7.09 13.09
N PHE A 119 -12.24 -5.83 13.18
CA PHE A 119 -11.49 -5.26 14.29
C PHE A 119 -11.86 -3.78 14.49
N SER A 120 -11.59 -3.27 15.69
CA SER A 120 -11.95 -1.91 16.07
C SER A 120 -10.79 -0.95 15.87
N VAL A 121 -11.07 0.18 15.22
CA VAL A 121 -10.15 1.29 15.03
C VAL A 121 -10.61 2.47 15.86
N ARG A 122 -9.71 3.02 16.68
CA ARG A 122 -9.97 4.24 17.48
C ARG A 122 -10.38 5.37 16.54
N GLN A 123 -11.29 6.22 16.96
CA GLN A 123 -11.58 7.47 16.24
C GLN A 123 -10.73 8.61 16.78
N PHE A 124 -10.42 9.58 15.93
CA PHE A 124 -9.80 10.83 16.36
C PHE A 124 -10.75 12.00 16.04
N LYS A 125 -11.09 12.76 17.08
CA LYS A 125 -11.86 13.99 16.93
C LYS A 125 -11.46 14.96 18.03
N LEU A 126 -11.09 16.17 17.64
CA LEU A 126 -10.82 17.24 18.59
C LEU A 126 -12.11 17.77 19.20
N GLY A 127 -12.10 18.00 20.51
CA GLY A 127 -13.18 18.72 21.21
C GLY A 127 -13.07 20.22 21.00
N ASN A 128 -11.83 20.73 21.00
CA ASN A 128 -11.49 22.12 20.78
C ASN A 128 -10.19 22.22 19.97
N ASN A 129 -9.94 23.38 19.36
CA ASN A 129 -8.63 23.65 18.77
C ASN A 129 -7.55 23.52 19.86
N PRO A 130 -6.43 22.82 19.58
CA PRO A 130 -5.35 22.70 20.54
C PRO A 130 -4.74 24.06 20.83
N ILE A 131 -4.09 24.18 21.98
CA ILE A 131 -3.43 25.40 22.42
C ILE A 131 -1.97 25.08 22.69
N LEU A 132 -1.05 25.91 22.20
CA LEU A 132 0.39 25.77 22.42
C LEU A 132 0.95 27.09 22.95
N PHE A 133 1.64 27.02 24.08
CA PHE A 133 2.45 28.10 24.64
C PHE A 133 3.92 27.71 24.60
N THR A 134 4.77 28.65 24.22
CA THR A 134 6.22 28.55 24.40
C THR A 134 6.65 29.46 25.55
N SER A 135 7.69 29.05 26.27
CA SER A 135 8.41 29.87 27.23
C SER A 135 9.87 29.88 26.85
N ILE A 136 10.37 31.03 26.36
CA ILE A 136 11.76 31.24 25.99
C ILE A 136 12.29 32.39 26.85
N ALA A 137 13.33 32.13 27.65
CA ALA A 137 13.91 33.13 28.55
C ALA A 137 12.85 33.85 29.42
N ASN A 138 11.90 33.08 29.96
CA ASN A 138 10.75 33.53 30.76
C ASN A 138 9.71 34.39 30.00
N THR A 139 9.86 34.58 28.69
CA THR A 139 8.83 35.20 27.86
C THR A 139 7.86 34.12 27.39
N ILE A 140 6.58 34.28 27.75
CA ILE A 140 5.51 33.35 27.40
C ILE A 140 4.76 33.88 26.17
N ILE A 141 4.68 33.06 25.13
CA ILE A 141 3.97 33.39 23.89
C ILE A 141 2.88 32.33 23.65
N ASN A 142 1.66 32.79 23.41
CA ASN A 142 0.58 31.95 22.89
C ASN A 142 0.75 31.84 21.37
N ARG A 143 0.90 30.62 20.87
CA ARG A 143 1.14 30.37 19.45
C ARG A 143 -0.17 30.31 18.68
N THR A 144 -0.09 30.58 17.38
CA THR A 144 -1.25 30.64 16.50
C THR A 144 -1.55 29.27 15.91
N TYR A 145 -2.76 28.76 16.13
CA TYR A 145 -3.22 27.50 15.54
C TYR A 145 -3.75 27.68 14.12
N SER A 146 -3.41 26.77 13.21
CA SER A 146 -4.05 26.63 11.89
C SER A 146 -3.84 25.21 11.35
N ASN A 147 -4.83 24.65 10.63
CA ASN A 147 -4.65 23.40 9.88
C ASN A 147 -3.73 23.58 8.66
N ASP A 148 -3.49 24.83 8.26
CA ASP A 148 -2.57 25.22 7.22
C ASP A 148 -1.40 25.97 7.88
N LEU A 149 -0.24 25.32 7.98
CA LEU A 149 0.96 25.89 8.61
C LEU A 149 1.57 27.06 7.83
N SER A 150 1.08 27.37 6.63
CA SER A 150 1.39 28.65 5.98
C SER A 150 0.63 29.84 6.61
N LYS A 151 -0.42 29.56 7.39
CA LYS A 151 -1.31 30.53 8.05
C LYS A 151 -1.24 30.49 9.59
N GLY A 152 -0.48 29.57 10.17
CA GLY A 152 -0.32 29.44 11.62
C GLY A 152 1.05 28.88 12.01
N GLU A 153 1.33 28.87 13.30
CA GLU A 153 2.60 28.41 13.86
C GLU A 153 2.56 26.92 14.25
N PHE A 154 1.37 26.37 14.48
CA PHE A 154 1.20 24.94 14.77
C PHE A 154 -0.17 24.41 14.32
N SER A 155 -0.23 23.09 14.13
CA SER A 155 -1.43 22.33 13.77
C SER A 155 -1.53 21.08 14.65
N HIS A 156 -2.72 20.47 14.68
CA HIS A 156 -2.87 19.14 15.26
C HIS A 156 -2.29 18.09 14.31
N VAL A 157 -2.09 16.88 14.84
CA VAL A 157 -1.83 15.66 14.07
C VAL A 157 -2.90 14.65 14.45
N GLU A 158 -3.53 14.02 13.48
CA GLU A 158 -4.55 13.01 13.76
C GLU A 158 -3.96 11.87 14.61
N TYR A 159 -4.80 11.36 15.51
CA TYR A 159 -4.43 10.36 16.52
C TYR A 159 -3.41 10.81 17.57
N SER A 160 -3.14 12.11 17.71
CA SER A 160 -2.56 12.65 18.95
C SER A 160 -3.43 12.27 20.16
N THR A 161 -2.82 12.04 21.32
CA THR A 161 -3.58 11.80 22.56
C THR A 161 -3.99 13.09 23.26
N ASP A 162 -5.02 12.98 24.11
CA ASP A 162 -5.44 14.02 25.04
C ASP A 162 -4.28 14.41 25.97
N ILE A 163 -4.12 15.72 26.18
CA ILE A 163 -3.23 16.21 27.23
C ILE A 163 -3.67 17.60 27.71
N ASN A 164 -3.47 17.86 29.00
CA ASN A 164 -3.65 19.18 29.60
C ASN A 164 -2.43 19.54 30.44
N LEU A 165 -1.32 19.92 29.80
CA LEU A 165 -0.12 20.36 30.52
C LEU A 165 -0.41 21.68 31.25
N LYS A 166 -0.19 21.66 32.58
CA LYS A 166 -0.29 22.86 33.44
C LYS A 166 1.03 23.61 33.54
N ASP A 167 2.13 22.87 33.59
CA ASP A 167 3.48 23.41 33.67
C ASP A 167 4.16 23.47 32.30
N PHE A 168 5.16 24.35 32.17
CA PHE A 168 6.05 24.33 31.02
C PHE A 168 7.03 23.16 31.17
N ILE A 169 7.02 22.26 30.20
CA ILE A 169 7.93 21.13 30.13
C ILE A 169 9.09 21.49 29.22
N ASN A 170 10.31 21.24 29.69
CA ASN A 170 11.51 21.53 28.93
C ASN A 170 11.57 20.68 27.65
N ILE A 171 12.10 21.28 26.59
CA ILE A 171 12.26 20.61 25.29
C ILE A 171 13.61 19.88 25.25
N THR A 172 13.70 18.83 24.45
CA THR A 172 14.97 18.32 23.92
C THR A 172 14.90 18.23 22.40
N LEU A 173 16.00 18.57 21.72
CA LEU A 173 16.12 18.38 20.29
C LEU A 173 16.61 16.96 20.01
N ILE A 174 15.86 16.21 19.21
CA ILE A 174 16.29 14.89 18.75
C ILE A 174 17.17 15.06 17.50
N PRO A 175 18.42 14.57 17.51
CA PRO A 175 19.32 14.60 16.36
C PRO A 175 18.74 13.94 15.10
N ASN A 176 19.27 14.35 13.95
CA ASN A 176 18.93 13.80 12.63
C ASN A 176 17.41 13.90 12.35
N PHE A 177 16.73 12.76 12.30
CA PHE A 177 15.29 12.66 12.01
C PHE A 177 14.52 11.86 13.08
N GLY A 178 15.19 11.41 14.15
CA GLY A 178 14.59 10.56 15.18
C GLY A 178 14.20 9.16 14.68
N CYS A 179 14.88 8.65 13.66
CA CYS A 179 14.55 7.41 12.97
C CYS A 179 15.29 6.18 13.52
N SER A 180 16.24 6.38 14.42
CA SER A 180 17.03 5.29 15.01
C SER A 180 17.14 5.45 16.52
N GLU A 181 17.24 4.34 17.26
CA GLU A 181 17.54 4.32 18.70
C GLU A 181 18.74 5.21 19.06
N LYS A 182 19.76 5.28 18.18
CA LYS A 182 20.93 6.14 18.35
C LYS A 182 20.57 7.63 18.39
N ASP A 183 19.63 8.10 17.58
CA ASP A 183 19.19 9.50 17.59
C ASP A 183 18.65 9.87 18.98
N TRP A 184 17.82 9.00 19.57
CA TRP A 184 17.22 9.22 20.88
C TRP A 184 18.23 9.08 22.03
N LEU A 185 19.15 8.12 21.98
CA LEU A 185 20.22 7.94 22.98
C LEU A 185 21.21 9.09 23.01
N THR A 186 21.49 9.69 21.85
CA THR A 186 22.48 10.76 21.72
C THR A 186 21.91 12.16 21.93
N ALA A 187 20.58 12.28 22.06
CA ALA A 187 19.92 13.54 22.36
C ALA A 187 20.40 14.12 23.70
N LYS A 188 20.75 15.41 23.68
CA LYS A 188 21.24 16.16 24.84
C LYS A 188 20.45 17.45 24.96
N PRO A 189 19.80 17.72 26.11
CA PRO A 189 19.64 16.84 27.27
C PRO A 189 18.85 15.55 26.98
N SER A 190 18.92 14.56 27.88
CA SER A 190 18.18 13.30 27.73
C SER A 190 16.66 13.55 27.52
N PRO A 191 15.99 12.78 26.63
CA PRO A 191 14.57 12.94 26.30
C PRO A 191 13.58 12.55 27.41
N ASN A 192 14.02 11.78 28.41
CA ASN A 192 13.15 11.30 29.48
C ASN A 192 12.45 12.46 30.22
N GLY A 193 11.12 12.43 30.26
CA GLY A 193 10.30 13.43 30.94
C GLY A 193 10.19 14.78 30.21
N ARG A 194 10.75 14.91 29.00
CA ARG A 194 10.77 16.14 28.20
C ARG A 194 9.80 16.09 27.04
N ILE A 195 9.61 17.24 26.38
CA ILE A 195 9.00 17.29 25.04
C ILE A 195 10.09 17.10 24.01
N ALA A 196 9.94 16.14 23.11
CA ALA A 196 10.89 15.92 22.04
C ALA A 196 10.52 16.78 20.81
N LEU A 197 11.46 17.60 20.36
CA LEU A 197 11.39 18.32 19.10
C LEU A 197 12.08 17.46 18.03
N VAL A 198 11.31 16.97 17.06
CA VAL A 198 11.75 15.97 16.08
C VAL A 198 11.52 16.45 14.66
N LYS A 199 12.58 16.40 13.85
CA LYS A 199 12.50 16.75 12.44
C LYS A 199 11.73 15.67 11.67
N HIS A 200 10.80 16.07 10.82
CA HIS A 200 10.10 15.19 9.89
C HIS A 200 11.00 14.76 8.71
N GLY A 201 10.68 13.61 8.11
CA GLY A 201 11.44 13.00 7.01
C GLY A 201 12.29 11.79 7.41
N ALA A 202 12.95 11.21 6.39
CA ALA A 202 13.89 10.07 6.40
C ALA A 202 13.37 8.69 6.85
N CYS A 203 12.31 8.64 7.63
CA CYS A 203 11.60 7.41 7.97
C CYS A 203 10.12 7.70 8.10
N ASP A 204 9.36 6.62 8.10
CA ASP A 204 7.93 6.65 8.32
C ASP A 204 7.55 7.36 9.63
N PHE A 205 6.41 8.04 9.60
CA PHE A 205 5.91 8.84 10.71
C PHE A 205 5.45 8.02 11.91
N PHE A 206 5.05 6.75 11.74
CA PHE A 206 4.66 5.85 12.85
C PHE A 206 5.85 5.46 13.74
N LEU A 207 7.06 5.42 13.19
CA LEU A 207 8.25 4.99 13.94
C LEU A 207 8.63 5.98 15.05
N LYS A 208 8.42 7.28 14.80
CA LYS A 208 8.87 8.35 15.73
C LYS A 208 8.12 8.30 17.06
N PRO A 209 6.77 8.21 17.11
CA PRO A 209 6.05 8.01 18.37
C PRO A 209 6.43 6.73 19.12
N ILE A 210 6.73 5.63 18.42
CA ILE A 210 7.15 4.36 19.04
C ILE A 210 8.48 4.56 19.79
N LEU A 211 9.49 5.09 19.09
CA LEU A 211 10.79 5.37 19.70
C LEU A 211 10.65 6.42 20.82
N ALA A 212 9.91 7.49 20.58
CA ALA A 212 9.63 8.51 21.59
C ALA A 212 9.06 7.92 22.89
N SER A 213 8.10 7.00 22.77
CA SER A 213 7.48 6.33 23.91
C SER A 213 8.47 5.44 24.66
N HIS A 214 9.36 4.74 23.94
CA HIS A 214 10.45 3.95 24.53
C HIS A 214 11.36 4.84 25.40
N TYR A 215 11.64 6.06 24.95
CA TYR A 215 12.48 7.03 25.67
C TYR A 215 11.74 7.90 26.70
N HIS A 216 10.50 7.54 27.05
CA HIS A 216 9.69 8.17 28.10
C HIS A 216 9.50 9.69 27.92
N VAL A 217 9.38 10.18 26.68
CA VAL A 217 9.01 11.57 26.43
C VAL A 217 7.59 11.85 26.89
N LYS A 218 7.28 13.11 27.21
CA LYS A 218 5.93 13.57 27.60
C LYS A 218 5.06 14.00 26.42
N GLY A 219 5.66 14.19 25.25
CA GLY A 219 4.98 14.56 24.02
C GLY A 219 5.96 14.94 22.91
N LEU A 220 5.43 15.18 21.72
CA LEU A 220 6.20 15.42 20.51
C LEU A 220 5.81 16.73 19.83
N LEU A 221 6.82 17.45 19.33
CA LEU A 221 6.67 18.53 18.37
C LEU A 221 7.36 18.11 17.08
N LEU A 222 6.59 17.89 16.03
CA LEU A 222 7.09 17.53 14.71
C LEU A 222 7.25 18.80 13.87
N TYR A 223 8.38 18.95 13.20
CA TYR A 223 8.62 20.10 12.35
C TYR A 223 9.27 19.70 11.05
N ASN A 224 9.14 20.56 10.05
CA ASN A 224 9.97 20.47 8.86
C ASN A 224 10.85 21.70 8.68
N ILE A 225 11.88 21.62 7.83
CA ILE A 225 12.74 22.73 7.46
C ILE A 225 12.33 23.20 6.07
N SER A 226 11.86 24.44 5.94
CA SER A 226 11.33 24.93 4.67
C SER A 226 12.42 25.20 3.62
N ARG A 227 12.09 24.83 2.37
CA ARG A 227 12.63 25.22 1.05
C ARG A 227 13.80 24.39 0.48
N SER A 228 13.45 23.22 -0.04
CA SER A 228 13.83 22.88 -1.42
C SER A 228 12.57 22.69 -2.26
N SER A 229 12.61 23.06 -3.55
CA SER A 229 11.52 22.90 -4.52
C SER A 229 11.19 21.43 -4.86
N ASN A 230 11.80 20.48 -4.15
CA ASN A 230 11.60 19.07 -4.35
C ASN A 230 10.58 18.63 -3.32
N CYS A 231 9.39 18.26 -3.80
CA CYS A 231 8.31 17.72 -2.99
C CYS A 231 8.85 16.54 -2.15
N ASN A 232 8.96 16.70 -0.83
CA ASN A 232 9.00 15.62 0.19
C ASN A 232 8.93 16.15 1.65
N ASP A 233 8.30 17.32 1.84
CA ASP A 233 8.37 18.04 3.12
C ASP A 233 7.01 18.28 3.80
N SER A 234 5.97 17.52 3.44
CA SER A 234 4.67 17.63 4.09
C SER A 234 4.73 16.98 5.48
N LEU A 235 4.39 17.75 6.52
CA LEU A 235 4.26 17.20 7.88
C LEU A 235 3.20 16.09 7.93
N PRO A 236 3.35 15.10 8.81
CA PRO A 236 2.41 14.00 8.88
C PRO A 236 1.06 14.54 9.32
N THR A 237 0.01 14.06 8.67
CA THR A 237 -1.37 14.39 8.99
C THR A 237 -1.95 13.45 10.04
N SER A 238 -1.34 12.28 10.25
CA SER A 238 -1.78 11.23 11.17
C SER A 238 -0.58 10.59 11.89
N LEU A 239 -0.79 10.00 13.06
CA LEU A 239 0.15 9.14 13.78
C LEU A 239 -0.37 7.71 13.98
N GLY A 240 -1.56 7.44 13.46
CA GLY A 240 -2.23 6.15 13.64
C GLY A 240 -2.81 5.93 15.03
N PRO A 241 -3.83 5.07 15.16
CA PRO A 241 -4.61 4.90 16.38
C PRO A 241 -3.86 4.22 17.51
N PHE A 242 -2.70 3.60 17.23
CA PHE A 242 -1.84 3.04 18.28
C PHE A 242 -0.95 4.08 18.94
N ASN A 243 -0.89 5.31 18.42
CA ASN A 243 -0.16 6.38 19.07
C ASN A 243 -0.70 6.67 20.48
N THR A 244 0.23 6.73 21.43
CA THR A 244 0.00 6.97 22.86
C THR A 244 0.49 8.35 23.31
N LEU A 245 1.18 9.09 22.45
CA LEU A 245 1.81 10.36 22.82
C LEU A 245 1.06 11.58 22.27
N PRO A 246 0.97 12.66 23.06
CA PRO A 246 0.37 13.87 22.59
C PRO A 246 1.37 14.60 21.69
N THR A 247 0.92 14.98 20.51
CA THR A 247 1.80 15.42 19.43
C THR A 247 1.17 16.57 18.65
N LEU A 248 2.00 17.58 18.34
CA LEU A 248 1.63 18.68 17.45
C LEU A 248 2.66 18.81 16.33
N SER A 249 2.21 19.33 15.19
CA SER A 249 3.05 19.76 14.10
C SER A 249 3.30 21.26 14.21
N ILE A 250 4.53 21.73 14.05
CA ILE A 250 4.90 23.14 14.15
C ILE A 250 5.55 23.66 12.86
N SER A 251 5.40 24.96 12.60
CA SER A 251 6.00 25.61 11.43
C SER A 251 7.52 25.62 11.51
N SER A 252 8.19 25.68 10.35
CA SER A 252 9.65 25.78 10.26
C SER A 252 10.20 26.99 11.04
N ASN A 253 9.47 28.11 11.02
CA ASN A 253 9.87 29.33 11.74
C ASN A 253 9.83 29.11 13.25
N LEU A 254 8.75 28.50 13.77
CA LEU A 254 8.65 28.19 15.20
C LEU A 254 9.71 27.16 15.62
N ALA A 255 9.97 26.15 14.80
CA ALA A 255 11.01 25.18 15.07
C ALA A 255 12.40 25.82 15.13
N GLN A 256 12.73 26.72 14.20
CA GLN A 256 13.99 27.44 14.19
C GLN A 256 14.16 28.30 15.45
N GLU A 257 13.11 29.05 15.85
CA GLU A 257 13.12 29.83 17.09
C GLU A 257 13.42 28.96 18.32
N LEU A 258 12.78 27.78 18.41
CA LEU A 258 13.02 26.83 19.50
C LEU A 258 14.43 26.24 19.47
N ILE A 259 14.95 25.87 18.30
CA ILE A 259 16.30 25.33 18.13
C ILE A 259 17.37 26.36 18.53
N GLU A 260 17.21 27.61 18.08
CA GLU A 260 18.11 28.71 18.44
C GLU A 260 18.15 28.95 19.95
N SER A 261 16.98 28.90 20.61
CA SER A 261 16.92 28.97 22.06
C SER A 261 17.62 27.77 22.73
N LEU A 262 17.40 26.54 22.26
CA LEU A 262 18.04 25.35 22.83
C LEU A 262 19.57 25.36 22.73
N ASN A 263 20.13 26.05 21.73
CA ASN A 263 21.57 26.23 21.59
C ASN A 263 22.18 27.23 22.58
N ASN A 264 21.34 28.07 23.21
CA ASN A 264 21.77 29.02 24.23
C ASN A 264 21.57 28.43 25.63
N SER A 265 22.66 27.96 26.25
CA SER A 265 22.66 27.33 27.57
C SER A 265 22.16 28.23 28.72
N ALA A 266 22.08 29.55 28.51
CA ALA A 266 21.52 30.49 29.48
C ALA A 266 19.98 30.61 29.38
N THR A 267 19.35 30.02 28.37
CA THR A 267 17.90 30.10 28.17
C THR A 267 17.21 28.81 28.59
N ASN A 268 16.20 28.93 29.46
CA ASN A 268 15.29 27.84 29.73
C ASN A 268 14.18 27.86 28.66
N THR A 269 14.09 26.80 27.87
CA THR A 269 13.11 26.64 26.79
C THR A 269 12.13 25.54 27.15
N GLY A 270 10.85 25.91 27.25
CA GLY A 270 9.79 24.96 27.56
C GLY A 270 8.54 25.21 26.73
N VAL A 271 7.69 24.19 26.66
CA VAL A 271 6.35 24.31 26.07
C VAL A 271 5.30 23.78 27.01
N ARG A 272 4.10 24.31 26.82
CA ARG A 272 2.87 23.83 27.46
C ARG A 272 1.83 23.75 26.37
N PHE A 273 1.27 22.57 26.13
CA PHE A 273 0.17 22.42 25.19
C PHE A 273 -0.99 21.63 25.76
N ILE A 274 -2.17 21.96 25.23
CA ILE A 274 -3.45 21.38 25.57
C ILE A 274 -4.04 20.82 24.29
N ILE A 275 -4.38 19.55 24.30
CA ILE A 275 -5.05 18.85 23.21
C ILE A 275 -6.27 18.16 23.82
N ASP A 276 -7.44 18.60 23.41
CA ASP A 276 -8.72 18.05 23.85
C ASP A 276 -9.20 17.05 22.79
N VAL A 277 -9.12 15.76 23.09
CA VAL A 277 -9.58 14.69 22.20
C VAL A 277 -10.87 14.10 22.76
N LEU A 278 -11.94 14.16 21.96
CA LEU A 278 -13.21 13.59 22.34
C LEU A 278 -13.10 12.07 22.46
N LYS A 279 -13.66 11.53 23.54
CA LYS A 279 -13.88 10.09 23.68
C LYS A 279 -15.06 9.69 22.81
N THR A 280 -14.77 8.95 21.75
CA THR A 280 -15.75 8.42 20.81
C THR A 280 -15.61 6.91 20.72
N GLU A 281 -16.72 6.23 20.41
CA GLU A 281 -16.70 4.79 20.20
C GLU A 281 -15.82 4.44 18.99
N PRO A 282 -14.96 3.41 19.07
CA PRO A 282 -14.23 2.90 17.91
C PRO A 282 -15.18 2.51 16.77
N TYR A 283 -14.69 2.58 15.54
CA TYR A 283 -15.42 2.06 14.38
C TYR A 283 -14.87 0.70 13.94
N SER A 284 -15.72 -0.14 13.37
CA SER A 284 -15.34 -1.47 12.90
C SER A 284 -14.76 -1.38 11.48
N VAL A 285 -13.60 -2.00 11.28
CA VAL A 285 -12.94 -2.21 9.99
C VAL A 285 -12.75 -3.72 9.83
N GLU A 286 -12.58 -4.22 8.61
CA GLU A 286 -12.43 -5.65 8.35
C GLU A 286 -11.15 -5.94 7.55
N ASN A 287 -10.46 -7.01 7.91
CA ASN A 287 -9.59 -7.71 6.97
C ASN A 287 -10.42 -8.77 6.24
N ILE A 288 -10.08 -9.04 4.98
CA ILE A 288 -10.62 -10.18 4.24
C ILE A 288 -9.47 -11.09 3.81
N CYS A 289 -9.57 -12.38 4.07
CA CYS A 289 -8.63 -13.37 3.56
C CYS A 289 -9.38 -14.49 2.84
N ALA A 290 -8.76 -15.07 1.82
CA ALA A 290 -9.28 -16.19 1.06
C ALA A 290 -8.25 -17.31 0.99
N ASP A 291 -8.61 -18.46 1.56
CA ASP A 291 -7.77 -19.64 1.63
C ASP A 291 -8.09 -20.63 0.52
N THR A 292 -7.06 -21.20 -0.09
CA THR A 292 -7.25 -22.41 -0.88
C THR A 292 -7.80 -23.54 0.00
N PRO A 293 -8.82 -24.29 -0.43
CA PRO A 293 -9.40 -25.37 0.37
C PRO A 293 -8.52 -26.63 0.42
N ILE A 294 -7.41 -26.61 -0.31
CA ILE A 294 -6.41 -27.67 -0.40
C ILE A 294 -5.03 -27.13 0.00
N GLY A 295 -4.07 -28.05 0.15
CA GLY A 295 -2.75 -27.76 0.69
C GLY A 295 -2.72 -27.92 2.21
N ASP A 296 -1.51 -28.09 2.74
CA ASP A 296 -1.29 -28.25 4.18
C ASP A 296 -1.54 -26.92 4.92
N ILE A 297 -2.57 -26.90 5.76
CA ILE A 297 -2.93 -25.71 6.55
C ILE A 297 -1.83 -25.33 7.56
N THR A 298 -0.96 -26.25 7.95
CA THR A 298 0.20 -25.98 8.82
C THR A 298 1.40 -25.37 8.08
N GLN A 299 1.25 -25.18 6.76
CA GLN A 299 2.26 -24.62 5.88
C GLN A 299 1.61 -23.65 4.89
N THR A 300 1.41 -22.42 5.34
CA THR A 300 0.66 -21.39 4.60
C THR A 300 1.58 -20.34 3.98
N ILE A 301 1.44 -20.11 2.68
CA ILE A 301 2.04 -18.98 1.97
C ILE A 301 1.00 -17.86 1.96
N ILE A 302 1.36 -16.68 2.47
CA ILE A 302 0.45 -15.53 2.54
C ILE A 302 0.85 -14.52 1.46
N ILE A 303 -0.12 -14.06 0.67
CA ILE A 303 0.01 -12.94 -0.25
C ILE A 303 -0.93 -11.84 0.23
N GLY A 304 -0.40 -10.65 0.51
CA GLY A 304 -1.16 -9.55 1.11
C GLY A 304 -1.04 -8.24 0.34
N SER A 305 -2.11 -7.47 0.39
CA SER A 305 -2.19 -6.06 -0.04
C SER A 305 -3.17 -5.34 0.88
N HIS A 306 -3.14 -4.02 1.00
CA HIS A 306 -4.21 -3.30 1.71
C HIS A 306 -5.30 -2.83 0.75
N SER A 307 -6.52 -2.73 1.28
CA SER A 307 -7.73 -2.46 0.52
C SER A 307 -8.28 -1.05 0.71
N ASP A 308 -7.81 -0.31 1.70
CA ASP A 308 -8.18 1.08 1.91
C ASP A 308 -7.36 2.06 1.05
N SER A 309 -7.79 3.31 1.07
CA SER A 309 -7.05 4.46 0.58
C SER A 309 -7.12 5.58 1.63
N ILE A 310 -6.35 6.65 1.45
CA ILE A 310 -6.59 7.88 2.20
C ILE A 310 -7.97 8.52 1.92
N LEU A 311 -8.43 9.36 2.83
CA LEU A 311 -9.72 10.07 2.68
C LEU A 311 -9.74 11.05 1.48
N ASN A 312 -8.59 11.65 1.16
CA ASN A 312 -8.48 12.68 0.12
C ASN A 312 -8.05 12.14 -1.25
N GLY A 313 -8.05 10.81 -1.43
CA GLY A 313 -7.50 10.14 -2.60
C GLY A 313 -8.26 8.85 -2.96
N PRO A 314 -8.50 8.57 -4.25
CA PRO A 314 -9.15 7.33 -4.68
C PRO A 314 -8.30 6.08 -4.43
N GLY A 315 -6.98 6.25 -4.40
CA GLY A 315 -6.02 5.21 -4.05
C GLY A 315 -5.96 4.08 -5.08
N ILE A 316 -5.82 4.41 -6.37
CA ILE A 316 -5.90 3.41 -7.44
C ILE A 316 -4.55 2.76 -7.68
N ASN A 317 -3.45 3.51 -7.66
CA ASN A 317 -2.15 2.87 -7.51
C ASN A 317 -1.95 2.45 -6.05
N ASP A 318 -2.34 3.29 -5.09
CA ASP A 318 -2.10 3.13 -3.66
C ASP A 318 -3.39 2.91 -2.84
N ASN A 319 -3.81 1.68 -2.56
CA ASN A 319 -3.23 0.43 -3.05
C ASN A 319 -4.24 -0.41 -3.83
N GLY A 320 -4.99 0.26 -4.70
CA GLY A 320 -5.85 -0.40 -5.67
C GLY A 320 -5.06 -1.39 -6.55
N SER A 321 -3.83 -1.07 -6.91
CA SER A 321 -2.99 -1.88 -7.82
C SER A 321 -2.54 -3.19 -7.17
N GLY A 322 -2.03 -3.16 -5.93
CA GLY A 322 -1.73 -4.37 -5.17
C GLY A 322 -2.99 -5.17 -4.84
N SER A 323 -4.08 -4.50 -4.45
CA SER A 323 -5.39 -5.14 -4.21
C SER A 323 -5.92 -5.88 -5.45
N ALA A 324 -5.84 -5.25 -6.62
CA ALA A 324 -6.33 -5.80 -7.89
C ALA A 324 -5.43 -6.93 -8.41
N ALA A 325 -4.11 -6.77 -8.30
CA ALA A 325 -3.15 -7.82 -8.63
C ALA A 325 -3.33 -9.06 -7.74
N ASN A 326 -3.53 -8.86 -6.43
CA ASN A 326 -3.80 -9.95 -5.49
C ASN A 326 -5.08 -10.71 -5.89
N LEU A 327 -6.16 -9.99 -6.24
CA LEU A 327 -7.42 -10.59 -6.68
C LEU A 327 -7.27 -11.34 -8.01
N ALA A 328 -6.61 -10.75 -8.99
CA ALA A 328 -6.35 -11.37 -10.28
C ALA A 328 -5.48 -12.63 -10.13
N LEU A 329 -4.43 -12.58 -9.30
CA LEU A 329 -3.55 -13.70 -9.01
C LEU A 329 -4.30 -14.86 -8.34
N ALA A 330 -5.17 -14.54 -7.38
CA ALA A 330 -6.00 -15.53 -6.68
C ALA A 330 -6.88 -16.32 -7.66
N VAL A 331 -7.54 -15.61 -8.59
CA VAL A 331 -8.38 -16.23 -9.62
C VAL A 331 -7.56 -16.93 -10.70
N ALA A 332 -6.42 -16.37 -11.10
CA ALA A 332 -5.52 -17.00 -12.07
C ALA A 332 -5.02 -18.34 -11.53
N LEU A 333 -4.54 -18.39 -10.28
CA LEU A 333 -4.10 -19.63 -9.64
C LEU A 333 -5.17 -20.72 -9.72
N PHE A 334 -6.41 -20.40 -9.32
CA PHE A 334 -7.54 -21.34 -9.35
C PHE A 334 -7.78 -21.97 -10.74
N ARG A 335 -7.50 -21.21 -11.81
CA ARG A 335 -7.68 -21.65 -13.20
C ARG A 335 -6.52 -22.50 -13.73
N THR A 336 -5.34 -22.43 -13.12
CA THR A 336 -4.18 -23.24 -13.52
C THR A 336 -4.33 -24.72 -13.11
N SER A 337 -3.57 -25.61 -13.77
CA SER A 337 -3.48 -27.02 -13.37
C SER A 337 -2.75 -27.22 -12.04
N MET A 338 -1.84 -26.31 -11.65
CA MET A 338 -1.13 -26.35 -10.37
C MET A 338 -2.07 -26.33 -9.16
N TYR A 339 -3.17 -25.58 -9.27
CA TYR A 339 -4.18 -25.53 -8.22
C TYR A 339 -4.75 -26.92 -7.88
N ARG A 340 -4.64 -27.93 -8.74
CA ARG A 340 -5.17 -29.27 -8.43
C ARG A 340 -4.30 -30.06 -7.45
N ASN A 341 -3.04 -29.68 -7.27
CA ASN A 341 -2.05 -30.43 -6.48
C ASN A 341 -1.20 -29.51 -5.58
N LEU A 342 -1.84 -28.56 -4.89
CA LEU A 342 -1.12 -27.67 -3.96
C LEU A 342 -0.62 -28.46 -2.74
N LYS A 343 0.68 -28.38 -2.46
CA LYS A 343 1.32 -28.90 -1.25
C LYS A 343 1.08 -27.97 -0.05
N TYR A 344 1.16 -26.67 -0.29
CA TYR A 344 1.03 -25.62 0.71
C TYR A 344 -0.33 -24.94 0.57
N ARG A 345 -0.94 -24.53 1.68
CA ARG A 345 -2.12 -23.67 1.59
C ARG A 345 -1.67 -22.28 1.11
N ILE A 346 -2.42 -21.69 0.17
CA ILE A 346 -2.22 -20.31 -0.25
C ILE A 346 -3.32 -19.45 0.36
N ARG A 347 -2.94 -18.37 1.03
CA ARG A 347 -3.84 -17.41 1.69
C ARG A 347 -3.65 -16.04 1.04
N PHE A 348 -4.68 -15.55 0.36
CA PHE A 348 -4.71 -14.20 -0.20
C PHE A 348 -5.43 -13.28 0.78
N CYS A 349 -4.80 -12.20 1.24
CA CYS A 349 -5.37 -11.30 2.23
C CYS A 349 -5.41 -9.84 1.74
N TRP A 350 -6.46 -9.14 2.14
CA TRP A 350 -6.60 -7.70 2.00
C TRP A 350 -6.73 -7.08 3.38
N TRP A 351 -5.76 -6.25 3.73
CA TRP A 351 -5.67 -5.58 5.01
C TRP A 351 -6.53 -4.31 5.00
N GLY A 352 -7.21 -4.05 6.11
CA GLY A 352 -7.90 -2.79 6.34
C GLY A 352 -7.05 -1.85 7.18
N ALA A 353 -7.23 -0.56 6.97
CA ALA A 353 -6.62 0.50 7.79
C ALA A 353 -5.09 0.46 7.79
N GLU A 354 -4.50 0.16 6.64
CA GLU A 354 -3.05 0.26 6.44
C GLU A 354 -2.61 1.71 6.52
N GLU A 355 -3.39 2.62 5.90
CA GLU A 355 -3.15 4.06 5.78
C GLU A 355 -3.12 4.79 7.14
N LEU A 356 -3.59 4.09 8.17
CA LEU A 356 -3.57 4.54 9.55
C LEU A 356 -2.48 3.86 10.39
N GLY A 357 -1.57 3.10 9.80
CA GLY A 357 -0.44 2.46 10.46
C GLY A 357 -0.54 0.96 10.54
N LEU A 358 -0.78 0.32 9.39
CA LEU A 358 -0.70 -1.14 9.21
C LEU A 358 -1.64 -1.91 10.15
N ILE A 359 -2.78 -1.33 10.54
CA ILE A 359 -3.56 -1.85 11.67
C ILE A 359 -4.09 -3.24 11.37
N GLY A 360 -4.62 -3.45 10.16
CA GLY A 360 -5.15 -4.73 9.73
C GLY A 360 -4.11 -5.85 9.83
N SER A 361 -2.91 -5.64 9.29
CA SER A 361 -1.84 -6.63 9.34
C SER A 361 -1.27 -6.82 10.76
N PHE A 362 -1.17 -5.77 11.59
CA PHE A 362 -0.83 -5.90 13.01
C PHE A 362 -1.84 -6.73 13.79
N VAL A 363 -3.13 -6.49 13.58
CA VAL A 363 -4.21 -7.26 14.21
C VAL A 363 -4.12 -8.72 13.78
N TYR A 364 -3.93 -8.99 12.48
CA TYR A 364 -3.78 -10.35 11.96
C TYR A 364 -2.61 -11.09 12.62
N VAL A 365 -1.42 -10.48 12.65
CA VAL A 365 -0.22 -11.09 13.25
C VAL A 365 -0.39 -11.31 14.75
N THR A 366 -1.01 -10.37 15.46
CA THR A 366 -1.28 -10.50 16.90
C THR A 366 -2.23 -11.66 17.19
N GLN A 367 -3.30 -11.77 16.41
CA GLN A 367 -4.24 -12.89 16.50
C GLN A 367 -3.57 -14.21 16.17
N ALA A 368 -2.78 -14.26 15.09
CA ALA A 368 -2.07 -15.47 14.69
C ALA A 368 -1.06 -15.93 15.75
N THR A 369 -0.35 -14.98 16.38
CA THR A 369 0.65 -15.26 17.42
C THR A 369 0.03 -15.86 18.68
N THR A 370 -1.22 -15.47 18.99
CA THR A 370 -1.95 -15.94 20.19
C THR A 370 -2.93 -17.06 19.90
N SER A 371 -3.12 -17.43 18.63
CA SER A 371 -4.06 -18.46 18.22
C SER A 371 -3.61 -19.86 18.67
N ILE A 372 -4.59 -20.68 19.04
CA ILE A 372 -4.42 -22.12 19.28
C ILE A 372 -5.01 -22.98 18.15
N ILE A 373 -5.68 -22.34 17.18
CA ILE A 373 -6.38 -23.02 16.09
C ILE A 373 -5.36 -23.38 15.01
N ILE A 374 -5.21 -24.67 14.71
CA ILE A 374 -4.32 -25.17 13.66
C ILE A 374 -4.71 -24.52 12.32
N GLY A 375 -3.71 -23.98 11.62
CA GLY A 375 -3.87 -23.17 10.42
C GLY A 375 -4.04 -21.68 10.68
N GLU A 376 -4.34 -21.26 11.91
CA GLU A 376 -4.38 -19.83 12.26
C GLU A 376 -3.22 -19.44 13.16
N ARG A 377 -2.33 -20.37 13.54
CA ARG A 377 -1.16 -20.06 14.39
C ARG A 377 -0.08 -19.41 13.55
N PHE A 378 0.64 -18.46 14.12
CA PHE A 378 1.71 -17.77 13.41
C PHE A 378 2.77 -18.72 12.84
N HIS A 379 3.10 -19.81 13.56
CA HIS A 379 4.07 -20.80 13.11
C HIS A 379 3.54 -21.79 12.04
N ASP A 380 2.24 -21.74 11.71
CA ASP A 380 1.65 -22.47 10.59
C ASP A 380 1.84 -21.70 9.25
N HIS A 381 2.45 -20.52 9.30
CA HIS A 381 2.71 -19.65 8.16
C HIS A 381 4.20 -19.70 7.80
N LEU A 382 4.50 -19.88 6.49
CA LEU A 382 5.85 -20.06 5.99
C LEU A 382 6.52 -18.74 5.60
N LEU A 383 5.79 -17.89 4.86
CA LEU A 383 6.28 -16.62 4.35
C LEU A 383 5.12 -15.67 4.00
N TYR A 384 5.45 -14.39 3.88
CA TYR A 384 4.54 -13.33 3.45
C TYR A 384 5.08 -12.60 2.21
N LEU A 385 4.26 -12.43 1.17
CA LEU A 385 4.54 -11.60 0.00
C LEU A 385 3.66 -10.35 0.03
N ASN A 386 4.28 -9.18 0.01
CA ASN A 386 3.61 -7.89 0.05
C ASN A 386 3.41 -7.30 -1.35
N LEU A 387 2.19 -6.88 -1.64
CA LEU A 387 1.77 -6.23 -2.88
C LEU A 387 1.26 -4.85 -2.53
N ASP A 388 2.10 -3.85 -2.72
CA ASP A 388 1.78 -2.46 -2.45
C ASP A 388 2.35 -1.58 -3.54
N MET A 389 1.53 -0.71 -4.10
CA MET A 389 1.78 0.13 -5.28
C MET A 389 2.59 -0.59 -6.37
N LEU A 390 1.90 -1.17 -7.33
CA LEU A 390 2.50 -1.94 -8.43
C LEU A 390 2.47 -1.22 -9.77
N ALA A 391 1.92 -0.01 -9.87
CA ALA A 391 1.61 0.62 -11.15
C ALA A 391 2.00 2.10 -11.28
N SER A 392 2.99 2.58 -10.55
CA SER A 392 3.40 3.99 -10.55
C SER A 392 3.77 4.51 -11.95
N PRO A 393 3.40 5.74 -12.34
CA PRO A 393 3.66 6.26 -13.69
C PRO A 393 5.15 6.27 -14.08
N ASN A 394 6.01 6.72 -13.16
CA ASN A 394 7.46 6.82 -13.31
C ASN A 394 8.16 5.66 -12.62
N TYR A 395 7.55 4.47 -12.67
CA TYR A 395 7.89 3.25 -11.93
C TYR A 395 9.38 2.93 -11.74
N MET A 396 9.68 2.26 -10.64
CA MET A 396 10.79 1.31 -10.57
C MET A 396 10.26 -0.13 -10.68
N PHE A 397 11.15 -1.05 -11.00
CA PHE A 397 11.00 -2.48 -10.74
C PHE A 397 11.66 -2.78 -9.39
N GLY A 398 10.99 -2.36 -8.31
CA GLY A 398 11.50 -2.44 -6.95
C GLY A 398 11.34 -3.82 -6.35
N ILE A 399 12.35 -4.27 -5.61
CA ILE A 399 12.36 -5.52 -4.84
C ILE A 399 12.61 -5.17 -3.38
N TYR A 400 11.75 -5.64 -2.47
CA TYR A 400 11.96 -5.48 -1.04
C TYR A 400 13.26 -6.15 -0.57
N ASP A 401 14.18 -5.34 -0.03
CA ASP A 401 15.55 -5.75 0.26
C ASP A 401 15.91 -5.61 1.75
N LEU A 402 16.13 -6.76 2.39
CA LEU A 402 16.53 -6.86 3.80
C LEU A 402 18.03 -6.64 4.02
N ASP A 403 18.85 -6.48 2.98
CA ASP A 403 20.26 -6.07 3.12
C ASP A 403 20.40 -4.68 3.76
N THR A 404 19.34 -3.86 3.71
CA THR A 404 19.28 -2.50 4.26
C THR A 404 19.00 -2.43 5.77
N ILE A 405 18.52 -3.52 6.39
CA ILE A 405 18.28 -3.61 7.84
C ILE A 405 19.59 -3.99 8.54
N ILE A 406 20.55 -3.07 8.56
CA ILE A 406 21.81 -3.23 9.30
C ILE A 406 21.61 -2.57 10.66
N ASN A 407 21.08 -3.31 11.64
CA ASN A 407 21.31 -3.10 13.08
C ASN A 407 20.71 -4.27 13.88
N GLY A 408 21.45 -5.36 14.00
CA GLY A 408 21.09 -6.48 14.88
C GLY A 408 21.44 -7.83 14.30
N THR A 409 21.71 -8.80 15.19
CA THR A 409 22.07 -10.19 14.91
C THR A 409 21.27 -10.75 13.73
N LEU A 410 21.96 -11.25 12.69
CA LEU A 410 21.34 -11.91 11.54
C LEU A 410 20.42 -13.04 12.06
N THR A 411 19.11 -12.78 12.12
CA THR A 411 18.14 -13.82 12.49
C THR A 411 18.03 -14.78 11.31
N LYS A 412 17.69 -16.05 11.58
CA LYS A 412 17.49 -17.09 10.56
C LYS A 412 16.50 -16.66 9.46
N ASN A 413 15.65 -15.70 9.76
CA ASN A 413 14.55 -15.26 8.93
C ASN A 413 14.95 -14.10 8.01
N ILE A 414 15.93 -13.28 8.40
CA ILE A 414 16.58 -12.34 7.48
C ILE A 414 17.20 -13.12 6.31
N PHE A 415 17.86 -14.25 6.57
CA PHE A 415 18.40 -15.11 5.51
C PHE A 415 17.31 -15.68 4.60
N ALA A 416 16.21 -16.17 5.18
CA ALA A 416 15.07 -16.67 4.41
C ALA A 416 14.49 -15.59 3.47
N SER A 417 14.27 -14.38 3.97
CA SER A 417 13.80 -13.26 3.15
C SER A 417 14.81 -12.87 2.06
N LYS A 418 16.12 -12.91 2.34
CA LYS A 418 17.15 -12.67 1.30
C LYS A 418 17.08 -13.70 0.17
N LYS A 419 16.74 -14.96 0.45
CA LYS A 419 16.50 -15.96 -0.61
C LYS A 419 15.31 -15.56 -1.48
N ILE A 420 14.25 -15.00 -0.89
CA ILE A 420 13.09 -14.46 -1.62
C ILE A 420 13.49 -13.21 -2.44
N THR A 421 14.32 -12.31 -1.90
CA THR A 421 14.87 -11.16 -2.64
C THR A 421 15.68 -11.62 -3.86
N THR A 422 16.59 -12.59 -3.68
CA THR A 422 17.36 -13.21 -4.79
C THR A 422 16.43 -13.87 -5.80
N LEU A 423 15.38 -14.53 -5.30
CA LEU A 423 14.12 -14.85 -5.97
C LEU A 423 13.77 -13.92 -7.13
N PHE A 424 13.35 -12.72 -6.74
CA PHE A 424 12.91 -11.68 -7.64
C PHE A 424 14.04 -11.14 -8.51
N ARG A 425 15.26 -10.96 -7.97
CA ARG A 425 16.42 -10.47 -8.75
C ARG A 425 16.69 -11.38 -9.95
N ASN A 426 16.66 -12.69 -9.74
CA ASN A 426 16.85 -13.67 -10.81
C ASN A 426 15.74 -13.55 -11.85
N TRP A 427 14.48 -13.42 -11.44
CA TRP A 427 13.37 -13.22 -12.37
C TRP A 427 13.59 -11.99 -13.28
N PHE A 428 13.88 -10.82 -12.70
CA PHE A 428 14.10 -9.62 -13.51
C PHE A 428 15.32 -9.77 -14.44
N ASN A 429 16.41 -10.37 -13.96
CA ASN A 429 17.58 -10.65 -14.79
C ASN A 429 17.26 -11.58 -15.96
N ASP A 430 16.51 -12.66 -15.72
CA ASP A 430 16.11 -13.63 -16.75
C ASP A 430 15.16 -13.02 -17.77
N GLN A 431 14.35 -12.03 -17.36
CA GLN A 431 13.50 -11.24 -18.26
C GLN A 431 14.24 -10.10 -18.97
N ASN A 432 15.55 -9.92 -18.71
CA ASN A 432 16.34 -8.78 -19.16
C ASN A 432 15.66 -7.44 -18.81
N LEU A 433 15.18 -7.32 -17.58
CA LEU A 433 14.56 -6.13 -17.02
C LEU A 433 15.47 -5.52 -15.94
N PRO A 434 15.52 -4.18 -15.82
CA PRO A 434 16.22 -3.54 -14.72
C PRO A 434 15.45 -3.78 -13.42
N TRP A 435 16.12 -3.60 -12.28
CA TRP A 435 15.48 -3.64 -10.97
C TRP A 435 16.19 -2.74 -9.96
N ASP A 436 15.50 -2.36 -8.89
CA ASP A 436 16.00 -1.55 -7.78
C ASP A 436 15.75 -2.26 -6.46
N ASN A 437 16.65 -2.06 -5.49
CA ASN A 437 16.39 -2.50 -4.11
C ASN A 437 15.55 -1.44 -3.39
N VAL A 438 14.53 -1.91 -2.68
CA VAL A 438 13.65 -1.07 -1.88
C VAL A 438 14.04 -1.20 -0.42
N ASN A 439 14.38 -0.06 0.18
CA ASN A 439 14.74 0.01 1.58
C ASN A 439 13.49 -0.10 2.47
N LEU A 440 13.47 -1.12 3.32
CA LEU A 440 12.35 -1.46 4.20
C LEU A 440 12.21 -0.54 5.42
N THR A 441 13.12 0.41 5.61
CA THR A 441 12.99 1.46 6.62
C THR A 441 12.27 2.70 6.10
N THR A 442 12.16 2.83 4.77
CA THR A 442 11.57 4.00 4.10
C THR A 442 10.30 3.68 3.33
N ALA A 443 10.11 2.43 2.88
CA ALA A 443 8.90 1.96 2.21
C ALA A 443 8.17 0.96 3.13
N ILE A 444 7.74 1.44 4.30
CA ILE A 444 7.02 0.63 5.27
C ILE A 444 5.62 0.30 4.72
N SER A 445 5.22 -0.95 4.84
CA SER A 445 3.92 -1.47 4.41
C SER A 445 3.59 -2.72 5.25
N ASP A 446 2.53 -3.45 4.91
CA ASP A 446 1.97 -4.57 5.67
C ASP A 446 2.93 -5.74 5.91
N TYR A 447 4.11 -5.80 5.28
CA TYR A 447 5.13 -6.80 5.63
C TYR A 447 5.71 -6.60 7.04
N LEU A 448 5.68 -5.37 7.58
CA LEU A 448 6.41 -5.04 8.79
C LEU A 448 5.95 -5.86 10.01
N PRO A 449 4.65 -6.03 10.32
CA PRO A 449 4.20 -6.89 11.40
C PRO A 449 4.67 -8.35 11.26
N PHE A 450 4.69 -8.89 10.04
CA PHE A 450 5.18 -10.26 9.77
C PHE A 450 6.68 -10.37 10.02
N LEU A 451 7.45 -9.36 9.57
CA LEU A 451 8.89 -9.29 9.79
C LEU A 451 9.22 -9.19 11.29
N ILE A 452 8.51 -8.35 12.05
CA ILE A 452 8.64 -8.23 13.52
C ILE A 452 8.30 -9.55 14.21
N GLY A 453 7.25 -10.23 13.75
CA GLY A 453 6.89 -11.57 14.22
C GLY A 453 7.91 -12.64 13.87
N ASN A 454 9.00 -12.29 13.17
CA ASN A 454 10.00 -13.21 12.66
C ASN A 454 9.36 -14.19 11.66
N MET A 455 8.77 -13.66 10.59
CA MET A 455 8.39 -14.42 9.38
C MET A 455 9.24 -13.95 8.20
N PRO A 456 9.65 -14.85 7.29
CA PRO A 456 10.24 -14.47 6.01
C PRO A 456 9.27 -13.60 5.22
N VAL A 457 9.75 -12.48 4.69
CA VAL A 457 8.95 -11.54 3.90
C VAL A 457 9.62 -11.26 2.56
N GLY A 458 8.82 -10.93 1.56
CA GLY A 458 9.29 -10.43 0.28
C GLY A 458 8.18 -9.67 -0.44
N GLY A 459 8.46 -9.25 -1.67
CA GLY A 459 7.48 -8.53 -2.48
C GLY A 459 8.18 -7.57 -3.43
N VAL A 460 7.36 -6.86 -4.19
CA VAL A 460 7.80 -5.92 -5.22
C VAL A 460 7.03 -4.61 -5.09
N PHE A 461 7.58 -3.53 -5.66
CA PHE A 461 7.08 -2.17 -5.48
C PHE A 461 7.42 -1.33 -6.70
N SER A 462 6.51 -0.46 -7.14
CA SER A 462 6.75 0.46 -8.26
C SER A 462 7.25 1.84 -7.85
N GLY A 463 7.36 2.12 -6.55
CA GLY A 463 7.82 3.42 -6.04
C GLY A 463 6.68 4.37 -5.70
N ALA A 464 6.84 5.18 -4.65
CA ALA A 464 5.87 6.18 -4.22
C ALA A 464 6.40 7.61 -4.44
N ASP A 465 6.59 8.36 -3.36
CA ASP A 465 7.12 9.73 -3.34
C ASP A 465 8.64 9.85 -3.53
N GLY A 466 9.37 8.73 -3.55
CA GLY A 466 10.80 8.69 -3.86
C GLY A 466 11.12 9.29 -5.24
N ILE A 467 12.22 10.03 -5.35
CA ILE A 467 12.63 10.67 -6.61
C ILE A 467 13.42 9.69 -7.48
N LYS A 468 12.97 9.48 -8.73
CA LYS A 468 13.72 8.70 -9.72
C LYS A 468 14.88 9.52 -10.27
N THR A 469 16.11 9.03 -10.14
CA THR A 469 17.30 9.78 -10.57
C THR A 469 17.53 9.70 -12.08
N LYS A 470 18.39 10.60 -12.60
CA LYS A 470 18.81 10.55 -14.00
C LYS A 470 19.55 9.26 -14.32
N GLU A 471 20.40 8.78 -13.42
CA GLU A 471 21.15 7.53 -13.54
C GLU A 471 20.21 6.32 -13.55
N GLN A 472 19.15 6.33 -12.72
CA GLN A 472 18.12 5.31 -12.79
C GLN A 472 17.41 5.34 -14.14
N CYS A 473 17.07 6.51 -14.67
CA CYS A 473 16.48 6.61 -16.01
C CYS A 473 17.39 6.08 -17.11
N ASP A 474 18.66 6.45 -17.10
CA ASP A 474 19.62 6.01 -18.12
C ASP A 474 19.84 4.49 -18.06
N ARG A 475 19.87 3.92 -16.85
CA ARG A 475 19.91 2.46 -16.66
C ARG A 475 18.65 1.78 -17.18
N TYR A 476 17.46 2.30 -16.89
CA TYR A 476 16.23 1.69 -17.42
C TYR A 476 16.20 1.74 -18.95
N ALA A 477 16.64 2.86 -19.53
CA ALA A 477 16.72 3.04 -20.97
C ALA A 477 17.67 2.04 -21.65
N SER A 478 18.72 1.58 -20.97
CA SER A 478 19.64 0.57 -21.53
C SER A 478 19.03 -0.83 -21.63
N TYR A 479 17.99 -1.13 -20.85
CA TYR A 479 17.28 -2.42 -20.89
C TYR A 479 16.03 -2.35 -21.77
N LEU A 480 15.27 -1.25 -21.65
CA LEU A 480 13.94 -1.12 -22.26
C LEU A 480 13.95 -0.36 -23.58
N GLY A 481 15.10 0.21 -23.97
CA GLY A 481 15.16 1.25 -24.99
C GLY A 481 14.67 2.60 -24.44
N PRO A 482 14.47 3.63 -25.29
CA PRO A 482 13.98 4.93 -24.84
C PRO A 482 12.62 4.77 -24.15
N ASP A 483 12.61 4.83 -22.82
CA ASP A 483 11.38 4.76 -22.02
C ASP A 483 10.72 6.15 -22.04
N PRO A 484 9.57 6.32 -22.72
CA PRO A 484 8.90 7.61 -22.79
C PRO A 484 8.35 8.07 -21.42
N TYR A 485 8.32 7.17 -20.43
CA TYR A 485 7.78 7.45 -19.09
C TYR A 485 8.86 7.81 -18.07
N CYS A 486 10.15 7.69 -18.41
CA CYS A 486 11.18 8.02 -17.45
C CYS A 486 11.35 9.53 -17.29
N MET A 487 10.91 10.02 -16.13
CA MET A 487 10.97 11.43 -15.75
C MET A 487 12.04 11.60 -14.66
N PRO A 488 13.28 11.98 -15.01
CA PRO A 488 14.34 12.12 -14.03
C PRO A 488 14.07 13.32 -13.10
N ASN A 489 14.48 13.19 -11.85
CA ASN A 489 14.28 14.17 -10.78
C ASN A 489 12.80 14.42 -10.43
N ILE A 490 11.93 13.47 -10.79
CA ILE A 490 10.51 13.48 -10.46
C ILE A 490 10.18 12.22 -9.63
N ALA A 491 9.18 12.31 -8.77
CA ALA A 491 8.71 11.18 -7.96
C ALA A 491 8.31 9.97 -8.82
N PHE A 492 8.42 8.75 -8.28
CA PHE A 492 7.92 7.52 -8.92
C PHE A 492 6.40 7.61 -9.15
N ASP A 493 5.68 8.11 -8.15
CA ASP A 493 4.27 8.46 -8.21
C ASP A 493 4.04 9.90 -7.71
N GLN A 494 3.66 10.78 -8.63
CA GLN A 494 3.40 12.19 -8.35
C GLN A 494 2.05 12.40 -7.64
N CYS A 495 1.17 11.39 -7.70
CA CYS A 495 -0.17 11.38 -7.18
C CYS A 495 -0.31 10.53 -5.90
N TYR A 496 0.77 9.94 -5.39
CA TYR A 496 0.80 9.29 -4.07
C TYR A 496 0.14 10.16 -3.00
N HIS A 497 -0.82 9.59 -2.28
CA HIS A 497 -1.66 10.27 -1.28
C HIS A 497 -2.35 11.56 -1.77
N LYS A 498 -2.77 11.61 -3.04
CA LYS A 498 -3.48 12.77 -3.62
C LYS A 498 -4.74 12.34 -4.38
N SER A 499 -5.62 13.32 -4.60
CA SER A 499 -6.87 13.13 -5.36
C SER A 499 -6.67 12.72 -6.83
N CYS A 500 -5.45 12.89 -7.37
CA CYS A 500 -5.14 12.50 -8.74
C CYS A 500 -4.72 11.02 -8.89
N ASP A 501 -4.57 10.27 -7.77
CA ASP A 501 -4.33 8.82 -7.84
C ASP A 501 -5.59 8.08 -8.27
N THR A 502 -5.81 8.09 -9.58
CA THR A 502 -6.98 7.60 -10.29
C THR A 502 -6.54 6.56 -11.32
N ILE A 503 -7.49 5.98 -12.05
CA ILE A 503 -7.19 5.06 -13.16
C ILE A 503 -6.25 5.63 -14.24
N TRP A 504 -6.11 6.96 -14.32
CA TRP A 504 -5.22 7.65 -15.25
C TRP A 504 -3.76 7.72 -14.76
N ASN A 505 -3.50 7.35 -13.51
CA ASN A 505 -2.21 7.37 -12.84
C ASN A 505 -1.48 6.01 -12.91
N ILE A 506 -1.75 5.19 -13.94
CA ILE A 506 -1.38 3.77 -13.97
C ILE A 506 -0.45 3.45 -15.15
N ASN A 507 0.78 3.04 -14.85
CA ASN A 507 1.70 2.45 -15.83
C ASN A 507 1.41 0.95 -16.01
N LYS A 508 0.68 0.62 -17.07
CA LYS A 508 0.26 -0.76 -17.37
C LYS A 508 1.42 -1.72 -17.60
N PHE A 509 2.51 -1.25 -18.22
CA PHE A 509 3.68 -2.08 -18.48
C PHE A 509 4.35 -2.50 -17.17
N ALA A 510 4.59 -1.53 -16.28
CA ALA A 510 5.14 -1.81 -14.96
C ALA A 510 4.23 -2.74 -14.15
N TYR A 511 2.93 -2.45 -14.18
CA TYR A 511 1.91 -3.20 -13.44
C TYR A 511 1.85 -4.67 -13.83
N GLU A 512 1.86 -4.97 -15.13
CA GLU A 512 1.88 -6.34 -15.63
C GLU A 512 3.16 -7.07 -15.20
N LYS A 513 4.33 -6.43 -15.35
CA LYS A 513 5.61 -7.05 -15.01
C LYS A 513 5.76 -7.31 -13.52
N LEU A 514 5.42 -6.36 -12.66
CA LEU A 514 5.47 -6.56 -11.21
C LEU A 514 4.50 -7.64 -10.73
N THR A 515 3.29 -7.70 -11.30
CA THR A 515 2.35 -8.78 -11.01
C THR A 515 2.89 -10.14 -11.46
N LYS A 516 3.52 -10.21 -12.64
CA LYS A 516 4.19 -11.43 -13.14
C LYS A 516 5.37 -11.85 -12.27
N ALA A 517 6.09 -10.92 -11.66
CA ALA A 517 7.14 -11.22 -10.70
C ALA A 517 6.58 -11.96 -9.47
N ILE A 518 5.46 -11.48 -8.91
CA ILE A 518 4.77 -12.15 -7.80
C ILE A 518 4.27 -13.53 -8.23
N ALA A 519 3.65 -13.64 -9.41
CA ALA A 519 3.19 -14.91 -9.96
C ALA A 519 4.34 -15.92 -10.08
N TYR A 520 5.51 -15.48 -10.56
CA TYR A 520 6.71 -16.31 -10.65
C TYR A 520 7.17 -16.80 -9.28
N ALA A 521 7.25 -15.92 -8.27
CA ALA A 521 7.66 -16.33 -6.93
C ALA A 521 6.69 -17.34 -6.32
N LEU A 522 5.38 -17.11 -6.43
CA LEU A 522 4.37 -18.03 -5.95
C LEU A 522 4.44 -19.39 -6.67
N GLU A 523 4.57 -19.39 -7.99
CA GLU A 523 4.72 -20.61 -8.78
C GLU A 523 5.99 -21.39 -8.39
N TYR A 524 7.11 -20.69 -8.20
CA TYR A 524 8.35 -21.29 -7.73
C TYR A 524 8.16 -21.99 -6.38
N PHE A 525 7.50 -21.33 -5.42
CA PHE A 525 7.22 -21.91 -4.11
C PHE A 525 6.28 -23.11 -4.17
N ILE A 526 5.24 -23.06 -5.00
CA ILE A 526 4.29 -24.17 -5.17
C ILE A 526 5.01 -25.44 -5.67
N HIS A 527 5.99 -25.28 -6.56
CA HIS A 527 6.74 -26.41 -7.10
C HIS A 527 7.78 -27.00 -6.12
N MET A 528 8.15 -26.30 -5.05
CA MET A 528 9.12 -26.81 -4.08
C MET A 528 8.63 -28.06 -3.35
N ASP A 529 9.48 -29.06 -3.24
CA ASP A 529 9.23 -30.24 -2.41
C ASP A 529 9.24 -29.93 -0.92
N ASN A 530 10.16 -29.07 -0.47
CA ASN A 530 10.27 -28.66 0.92
C ASN A 530 10.61 -27.17 1.04
N LEU A 531 9.59 -26.31 0.97
CA LEU A 531 9.74 -24.85 1.07
C LEU A 531 10.30 -24.43 2.42
N LYS A 532 9.89 -25.07 3.52
CA LYS A 532 10.39 -24.75 4.86
C LYS A 532 11.89 -25.01 4.97
N GLU A 533 12.37 -26.13 4.43
CA GLU A 533 13.80 -26.41 4.36
C GLU A 533 14.53 -25.43 3.45
N TRP A 534 13.97 -25.06 2.30
CA TRP A 534 14.58 -24.06 1.44
C TRP A 534 14.69 -22.69 2.14
N LEU A 535 13.66 -22.23 2.85
CA LEU A 535 13.68 -20.97 3.59
C LEU A 535 14.74 -20.97 4.71
N TYR A 536 14.83 -22.06 5.47
CA TYR A 536 15.60 -22.09 6.72
C TYR A 536 16.88 -22.91 6.68
N SER A 537 17.23 -23.51 5.53
CA SER A 537 18.55 -24.10 5.33
C SER A 537 19.59 -22.99 5.37
N VAL A 538 20.51 -23.10 6.33
CA VAL A 538 21.70 -22.26 6.35
C VAL A 538 22.58 -22.82 5.24
N GLU A 539 22.79 -22.06 4.16
CA GLU A 539 23.96 -22.34 3.34
C GLU A 539 25.17 -22.11 4.23
N GLU A 540 25.91 -23.17 4.56
CA GLU A 540 27.31 -23.07 4.98
C GLU A 540 28.13 -22.47 3.84
N ASN A 541 27.97 -21.19 3.54
CA ASN A 541 28.89 -20.47 2.69
C ASN A 541 30.05 -19.96 3.56
N GLN A 542 31.08 -20.81 3.64
CA GLN A 542 32.39 -20.66 4.26
C GLN A 542 33.23 -19.43 3.82
N ASN A 543 32.66 -18.33 3.31
CA ASN A 543 33.44 -17.23 2.73
C ASN A 543 33.13 -15.82 3.24
N LEU A 544 32.51 -15.66 4.42
CA LEU A 544 32.33 -14.33 5.03
C LEU A 544 33.38 -13.97 6.11
N THR A 545 34.36 -14.84 6.36
CA THR A 545 35.48 -14.55 7.30
C THR A 545 36.78 -14.10 6.64
N SER A 546 36.86 -13.97 5.30
CA SER A 546 38.11 -13.56 4.62
C SER A 546 38.20 -12.07 4.25
N HIS A 547 37.11 -11.29 4.31
CA HIS A 547 37.15 -9.88 3.87
C HIS A 547 37.19 -8.81 4.97
N TYR A 548 37.31 -9.17 6.25
CA TYR A 548 37.56 -8.23 7.36
C TYR A 548 38.92 -8.40 8.05
N LYS A 549 39.91 -8.92 7.33
CA LYS A 549 41.34 -8.77 7.68
C LYS A 549 42.11 -8.15 6.52
N LYS A 550 42.00 -6.83 6.36
CA LYS A 550 43.12 -5.93 6.04
C LYS A 550 42.73 -4.49 6.27
#